data_AF-A0A538EF28-F1
#
_entry.id   AF-A0A538EF28-F1
#
_cell.length_a   1.000
_cell.length_b   1.000
_cell.length_c   1.000
_cell.angle_alpha   90.00
_cell.angle_beta   90.00
_cell.angle_gamma   90.00
#
_symmetry.space_group_name_H-M   'P 1'
#
loop_
_entity.id
_entity.type
_entity.pdbx_description
1 polymer ?
#
loop_
_entity_poly.entity_id
_entity_poly.type
_entity_poly.pdbx_seq_one_letter_code
_entity_poly.pdbx_strand_id
1 'polypeptide(L)' 'MHYYAEARVPHYLIVDPQGPVLELYRLEGDKYVAEASAAPGERLLFTTPFVAELDPASLAQ' A
#
# COMPACT_ATOMS: atom_id res chain seq x y z
N MET A 1 8.62 -7.75 4.83
CA MET A 1 7.41 -7.38 5.60
C MET A 1 7.44 -7.74 7.09
N HIS A 2 8.32 -8.66 7.55
CA HIS A 2 8.33 -9.15 8.95
C HIS A 2 8.43 -8.05 10.03
N TYR A 3 9.36 -7.10 9.89
CA TYR A 3 9.57 -6.04 10.91
C TYR A 3 8.38 -5.08 11.06
N TYR A 4 7.64 -4.80 9.98
CA TYR A 4 6.46 -3.95 10.04
C TYR A 4 5.26 -4.66 10.69
N ALA A 5 5.16 -5.98 10.49
CA ALA A 5 4.16 -6.81 11.12
C ALA A 5 4.41 -6.93 12.63
N GLU A 6 5.67 -7.09 13.03
CA GLU A 6 6.09 -7.11 14.44
C GLU A 6 5.79 -5.77 15.15
N ALA A 7 6.02 -4.65 14.45
CA ALA A 7 5.63 -3.32 14.92
C ALA A 7 4.11 -3.05 14.88
N ARG A 8 3.30 -4.04 14.47
CA ARG A 8 1.84 -3.96 14.33
C ARG A 8 1.35 -2.79 13.47
N VAL A 9 2.11 -2.44 12.43
CA VAL A 9 1.69 -1.40 11.50
C VAL A 9 0.45 -1.90 10.73
N PRO A 10 -0.73 -1.26 10.86
CA PRO A 10 -1.97 -1.85 10.36
C PRO A 10 -2.02 -2.04 8.84
N HIS A 11 -1.33 -1.17 8.09
CA HIS A 11 -1.31 -1.17 6.63
C HIS A 11 0.11 -0.95 6.11
N TYR A 12 0.43 -1.61 5.01
CA TYR A 12 1.74 -1.53 4.36
C TYR A 12 1.56 -1.32 2.86
N LEU A 13 2.03 -0.18 2.35
CA LEU A 13 1.97 0.18 0.94
C LEU A 13 3.33 -0.09 0.29
N ILE A 14 3.33 -0.85 -0.79
CA ILE A 14 4.49 -1.00 -1.67
C ILE A 14 4.28 -0.10 -2.89
N VAL A 15 5.30 0.70 -3.18
CA VAL A 15 5.46 1.41 -4.44
C VAL A 15 6.60 0.73 -5.17
N ASP A 16 6.30 0.02 -6.26
CA ASP A 16 7.34 -0.62 -7.07
C ASP A 16 8.11 0.45 -7.88
N PRO A 17 9.44 0.57 -7.73
CA PRO A 17 10.23 1.53 -8.49
C PRO A 17 10.51 1.10 -9.94
N GLN A 18 10.21 -0.14 -10.32
CA GLN A 18 10.44 -0.69 -11.68
C GLN A 18 9.15 -0.84 -12.49
N GLY A 19 8.01 -0.94 -11.80
CA GLY A 19 6.68 -0.97 -12.40
C GLY A 19 5.78 0.04 -11.70
N PRO A 20 4.97 0.83 -12.41
CA PRO A 20 4.10 1.85 -11.79
C PRO A 20 2.85 1.23 -11.13
N VAL A 21 3.07 0.24 -10.25
CA VAL A 21 2.03 -0.51 -9.55
C VAL A 21 2.13 -0.19 -8.07
N LEU A 22 0.97 0.11 -7.48
CA LEU A 22 0.80 0.23 -6.04
C LEU A 22 0.18 -1.05 -5.50
N GLU A 23 0.71 -1.58 -4.40
CA GLU A 23 0.13 -2.71 -3.69
C GLU A 23 -0.09 -2.36 -2.21
N LEU A 24 -1.33 -2.44 -1.76
CA LEU A 24 -1.73 -2.23 -0.37
C LEU A 24 -1.91 -3.58 0.31
N TYR A 25 -1.33 -3.70 1.49
CA TYR A 25 -1.48 -4.86 2.35
C TYR A 25 -2.02 -4.46 3.72
N ARG A 26 -2.93 -5.26 4.27
CA ARG A 26 -3.46 -5.12 5.62
C ARG A 26 -2.89 -6.18 6.54
N LEU A 27 -2.57 -5.80 7.77
CA LEU A 27 -2.14 -6.75 8.79
C LEU A 27 -3.35 -7.56 9.30
N GLU A 28 -3.32 -8.87 9.10
CA GLU A 28 -4.23 -9.85 9.69
C GLU A 28 -3.44 -10.77 10.63
N GLY A 29 -3.68 -10.61 11.93
CA GLY A 29 -2.91 -11.33 12.95
C GLY A 29 -1.44 -10.92 12.91
N ASP A 30 -0.60 -11.82 12.42
CA ASP A 30 0.85 -11.69 12.31
C ASP A 30 1.34 -11.54 10.86
N LYS A 31 0.42 -11.46 9.88
CA LYS A 31 0.75 -11.48 8.45
C LYS A 31 0.06 -10.38 7.68
N TYR A 32 0.73 -9.92 6.63
CA TYR A 32 0.14 -9.01 5.67
C TYR A 32 -0.59 -9.77 4.59
N VAL A 33 -1.85 -9.38 4.34
CA VAL A 33 -2.68 -9.86 3.24
C VAL A 33 -2.87 -8.75 2.23
N ALA A 34 -2.86 -9.07 0.94
CA ALA A 34 -3.12 -8.09 -0.11
C ALA A 34 -4.57 -7.58 0.03
N GLU A 35 -4.71 -6.26 0.10
CA GLU A 35 -5.98 -5.57 0.26
C GLU A 35 -6.45 -4.94 -1.05
N ALA A 36 -5.54 -4.26 -1.76
CA ALA A 36 -5.84 -3.63 -3.04
C ALA A 36 -4.57 -3.41 -3.87
N SER A 37 -4.73 -3.27 -5.19
CA SER A 37 -3.65 -2.89 -6.11
C SER A 37 -4.16 -1.88 -7.13
N ALA A 38 -3.29 -0.99 -7.61
CA ALA A 38 -3.60 -0.06 -8.68
C ALA A 38 -2.47 0.00 -9.70
N ALA A 39 -2.83 -0.06 -10.98
CA ALA A 39 -1.94 0.16 -12.12
C ALA A 39 -1.96 1.64 -12.55
N PRO A 40 -1.14 2.05 -13.55
CA PRO A 40 -1.15 3.42 -14.06
C PRO A 40 -2.53 3.86 -14.54
N GLY A 41 -2.96 5.04 -14.09
CA GLY A 41 -4.27 5.60 -14.43
C GLY A 41 -5.42 5.05 -13.59
N GLU A 42 -5.17 4.10 -12.70
CA GLU A 42 -6.13 3.62 -11.72
C GLU A 42 -5.94 4.34 -10.37
N ARG A 43 -7.02 4.51 -9.62
CA ARG A 43 -6.97 5.11 -8.28
C ARG A 43 -7.00 4.03 -7.22
N LEU A 44 -6.01 4.05 -6.34
CA LEU A 44 -6.02 3.24 -5.13
C LEU A 44 -6.79 3.97 -4.02
N LEU A 45 -7.89 3.38 -3.55
CA LEU A 45 -8.72 3.95 -2.49
C LEU A 45 -8.42 3.28 -1.13
N PHE A 46 -8.10 4.09 -0.13
CA PHE A 46 -7.87 3.66 1.25
C PHE A 46 -9.13 3.96 2.08
N THR A 47 -9.84 2.93 2.56
CA THR A 47 -11.15 3.11 3.20
C THR A 47 -11.11 3.12 4.73
N THR A 48 -10.07 2.57 5.38
CA THR A 48 -9.91 2.58 6.86
C THR A 48 -8.46 2.29 7.30
N PRO A 49 -7.93 2.86 8.41
CA PRO A 49 -8.27 4.08 9.11
C PRO A 49 -7.31 5.21 8.73
N PHE A 50 -7.08 5.49 7.44
CA PHE A 50 -6.51 6.78 7.01
C PHE A 50 -7.13 7.11 5.64
N VAL A 51 -7.76 8.28 5.53
CA VAL A 51 -8.12 8.82 4.21
C VAL A 51 -6.88 9.52 3.67
N ALA A 52 -6.16 8.83 2.79
CA ALA A 52 -5.00 9.38 2.08
C ALA A 52 -5.23 9.22 0.58
N GLU A 53 -4.93 10.25 -0.20
CA GLU A 53 -4.96 10.22 -1.66
C GLU A 53 -3.51 10.34 -2.14
N LEU A 54 -3.06 9.37 -2.94
CA LEU A 54 -1.69 9.30 -3.44
C LEU A 54 -1.73 9.19 -4.96
N ASP A 55 -1.12 10.15 -5.65
CA ASP A 55 -0.89 10.08 -7.09
C ASP A 55 0.49 9.45 -7.33
N PRO A 56 0.59 8.25 -7.95
CA PRO A 56 1.88 7.66 -8.30
C PRO A 56 2.77 8.57 -9.14
N ALA A 57 2.20 9.43 -10.00
CA ALA A 57 2.95 10.36 -10.82
C ALA A 57 3.65 11.45 -9.97
N SER A 58 3.15 11.73 -8.77
CA SER A 58 3.77 12.67 -7.82
C SER A 58 5.00 12.10 -7.09
N LEU A 59 5.27 10.80 -7.22
CA LEU A 59 6.38 10.11 -6.56
C LEU A 59 7.66 10.07 -7.42
N ALA A 60 7.59 10.45 -8.70
CA ALA A 60 8.75 10.58 -9.55
C ALA A 60 9.49 11.90 -9.22
N GLN A 61 10.67 11.81 -8.59
CA GLN A 61 11.65 12.91 -8.54
C GLN A 61 12.58 12.85 -9.75
#